data_AF-A0A957TNC2-F1
#
_entry.id   AF-A0A957TNC2-F1
#
_cell.length_a   1.000
_cell.length_b   1.000
_cell.length_c   1.000
_cell.angle_alpha   90.00
_cell.angle_beta   90.00
_cell.angle_gamma   90.00
#
_symmetry.space_group_name_H-M   'P 1'
#
loop_
_entity.id
_entity.type
_entity.pdbx_description
1 polymer ?
#
loop_
_entity_poly.entity_id
_entity_poly.type
_entity_poly.pdbx_seq_one_letter_code
_entity_poly.pdbx_strand_id
1 'polypeptide(L)' 'MQAMIERWQEALSAVSAALQNNPQVANTLADQSIGMDERVAALDSILPAGTPSELGNTLKLMVQEGALGLVDELGDALAQ' A
#
# COMPACT_ATOMS: atom_id res chain seq x y z
N MET A 1 -11.29 18.16 -3.31
CA MET A 1 -10.55 17.16 -4.11
C MET A 1 -9.06 17.22 -3.81
N GLN A 2 -8.46 18.42 -3.83
CA GLN A 2 -7.03 18.60 -3.49
C GLN A 2 -6.62 18.04 -2.12
N ALA A 3 -7.37 18.35 -1.05
CA ALA A 3 -7.14 17.77 0.28
C ALA A 3 -7.31 16.23 0.35
N MET A 4 -7.98 15.61 -0.61
CA MET A 4 -8.07 14.14 -0.69
C MET A 4 -6.81 13.57 -1.35
N ILE A 5 -6.35 14.19 -2.44
CA ILE A 5 -5.13 13.82 -3.16
C ILE A 5 -3.91 13.94 -2.23
N GLU A 6 -3.80 15.04 -1.48
CA GLU A 6 -2.73 15.24 -0.50
C GLU A 6 -2.71 14.13 0.55
N ARG A 7 -3.86 13.77 1.11
CA ARG A 7 -3.97 12.65 2.07
C ARG A 7 -3.62 11.30 1.47
N TRP A 8 -3.91 11.10 0.18
CA TRP A 8 -3.52 9.87 -0.52
C TRP A 8 -2.02 9.81 -0.77
N GLN A 9 -1.41 10.93 -1.17
CA GLN A 9 0.05 11.03 -1.36
C GLN A 9 0.81 10.79 -0.05
N GLU A 10 0.37 11.40 1.05
CA GLU A 10 0.96 11.18 2.37
C GLU A 10 0.87 9.69 2.78
N ALA A 11 -0.29 9.07 2.58
CA ALA A 11 -0.48 7.67 2.91
C ALA A 11 0.34 6.73 1.99
N LEU A 12 0.41 6.99 0.69
CA LEU A 12 1.22 6.22 -0.26
C LEU A 12 2.72 6.33 0.07
N SER A 13 3.20 7.54 0.37
CA SER A 13 4.58 7.76 0.80
C SER A 13 4.90 7.00 2.09
N ALA A 14 3.99 7.02 3.07
CA ALA A 14 4.16 6.28 4.31
C ALA A 14 4.12 4.77 4.12
N VAL A 15 3.28 4.24 3.22
CA VAL A 15 3.26 2.81 2.86
C VAL A 15 4.56 2.41 2.17
N SER A 16 5.05 3.20 1.21
CA SER A 16 6.34 2.96 0.56
C SER A 16 7.48 2.91 1.59
N ALA A 17 7.55 3.90 2.47
CA ALA A 17 8.53 3.91 3.56
C ALA A 17 8.38 2.70 4.49
N ALA A 18 7.15 2.27 4.80
CA ALA A 18 6.92 1.09 5.63
C ALA A 18 7.40 -0.19 4.94
N LEU A 19 7.17 -0.35 3.64
CA LEU A 19 7.66 -1.49 2.85
C LEU A 19 9.18 -1.54 2.80
N GLN A 20 9.84 -0.39 2.60
CA GLN A 20 11.30 -0.29 2.59
C GLN A 20 11.92 -0.61 3.96
N ASN A 21 11.30 -0.15 5.05
CA ASN A 21 11.79 -0.37 6.41
C ASN A 21 11.42 -1.76 6.98
N ASN A 22 10.47 -2.47 6.38
CA ASN A 22 10.01 -3.79 6.82
C ASN A 22 10.12 -4.81 5.68
N PRO A 23 11.35 -5.23 5.31
CA PRO A 23 11.57 -6.14 4.19
C PRO A 23 10.87 -7.50 4.36
N GLN A 24 10.63 -7.95 5.59
CA GLN A 24 9.85 -9.15 5.87
C GLN A 24 8.39 -8.98 5.42
N VAL A 25 7.76 -7.84 5.73
CA VAL A 25 6.39 -7.54 5.29
C VAL A 25 6.34 -7.44 3.77
N ALA A 26 7.30 -6.75 3.15
CA ALA A 26 7.38 -6.68 1.69
C ALA A 26 7.49 -8.07 1.04
N ASN A 27 8.31 -8.96 1.60
CA ASN A 27 8.43 -10.35 1.13
C ASN A 27 7.12 -11.12 1.30
N THR A 28 6.46 -11.01 2.46
CA THR A 28 5.14 -11.64 2.70
C THR A 28 4.11 -11.17 1.68
N LEU A 29 4.07 -9.87 1.37
CA LEU A 29 3.12 -9.30 0.42
C LEU A 29 3.36 -9.76 -1.03
N ALA A 30 4.63 -9.99 -1.39
CA ALA A 30 5.04 -10.47 -2.71
C ALA A 30 4.93 -12.00 -2.88
N ASP A 31 4.87 -12.77 -1.78
CA ASP A 31 4.84 -14.23 -1.82
C ASP A 31 3.44 -14.76 -2.15
N GLN A 32 3.26 -15.18 -3.41
CA GLN A 32 1.98 -15.73 -3.88
C GLN A 32 1.65 -17.12 -3.31
N SER A 33 2.59 -17.79 -2.63
CA SER A 33 2.30 -19.02 -1.89
C SER A 33 1.58 -18.75 -0.57
N ILE A 34 1.64 -17.51 -0.06
CA ILE A 34 0.92 -17.07 1.13
C ILE A 34 -0.54 -16.71 0.77
N GLY A 35 -1.46 -17.18 1.61
CA GLY A 35 -2.89 -16.92 1.45
C GLY A 35 -3.21 -15.42 1.42
N MET A 36 -4.22 -15.05 0.64
CA MET A 36 -4.59 -13.63 0.47
C MET A 36 -4.93 -12.96 1.81
N ASP A 37 -5.63 -13.66 2.71
CA ASP A 37 -5.99 -13.11 4.03
C ASP A 37 -4.77 -12.75 4.88
N GLU A 38 -3.72 -13.58 4.83
CA GLU A 38 -2.48 -13.33 5.56
C GLU A 38 -1.69 -12.16 4.94
N ARG A 39 -1.67 -12.06 3.61
CA ARG A 39 -1.07 -10.91 2.92
C ARG A 39 -1.85 -9.61 3.20
N VAL A 40 -3.17 -9.66 3.24
CA VAL A 40 -4.00 -8.49 3.61
C VAL A 40 -3.76 -8.09 5.06
N ALA A 41 -3.65 -9.04 5.99
CA ALA A 41 -3.32 -8.74 7.38
C ALA A 41 -1.93 -8.10 7.51
N ALA A 42 -0.95 -8.57 6.73
CA ALA A 42 0.38 -7.98 6.68
C ALA A 42 0.33 -6.53 6.15
N LEU A 43 -0.46 -6.26 5.11
CA LEU A 43 -0.68 -4.90 4.60
C LEU A 43 -1.34 -4.02 5.66
N ASP A 44 -2.44 -4.49 6.27
CA ASP A 44 -3.17 -3.73 7.29
C ASP A 44 -2.28 -3.38 8.50
N SER A 45 -1.26 -4.20 8.81
CA SER A 45 -0.30 -3.93 9.88
C SER A 45 0.64 -2.74 9.62
N ILE A 46 0.83 -2.37 8.35
CA ILE A 46 1.70 -1.26 7.93
C ILE A 46 0.93 -0.04 7.42
N LEU A 47 -0.40 -0.13 7.27
CA LEU A 47 -1.21 1.00 6.84
C LEU A 47 -1.19 2.12 7.89
N PRO A 48 -0.90 3.37 7.50
CA PRO A 48 -0.97 4.51 8.41
C PRO A 48 -2.36 4.66 9.03
N ALA A 49 -2.41 5.08 10.30
CA ALA A 49 -3.67 5.40 10.95
C ALA A 49 -4.39 6.54 10.20
N GLY A 50 -5.68 6.36 9.92
CA GLY A 50 -6.47 7.35 9.17
C GLY A 50 -6.30 7.28 7.65
N THR A 51 -5.66 6.22 7.13
CA THR A 51 -5.66 5.90 5.69
C THR A 51 -7.12 5.86 5.18
N PRO A 52 -7.46 6.61 4.12
CA PRO A 52 -8.79 6.53 3.51
C PRO A 52 -9.13 5.10 3.08
N SER A 53 -10.36 4.67 3.30
CA SER A 53 -10.80 3.30 2.99
C SER A 53 -10.62 2.92 1.53
N GLU A 54 -10.81 3.88 0.63
CA GLU A 54 -10.67 3.72 -0.82
C GLU A 54 -9.21 3.43 -1.19
N LEU A 55 -8.27 4.14 -0.55
CA LEU A 55 -6.85 3.88 -0.73
C LEU A 55 -6.46 2.52 -0.13
N GLY A 56 -6.93 2.20 1.08
CA GLY A 56 -6.71 0.88 1.68
C GLY A 56 -7.21 -0.27 0.80
N ASN A 57 -8.39 -0.12 0.20
CA ASN A 57 -8.95 -1.09 -0.75
C ASN A 57 -8.14 -1.17 -2.05
N THR A 58 -7.63 -0.04 -2.54
CA THR A 58 -6.77 0.00 -3.73
C THR A 58 -5.46 -0.76 -3.48
N LEU A 59 -4.83 -0.55 -2.32
CA LEU A 59 -3.61 -1.26 -1.94
C LEU A 59 -3.86 -2.77 -1.79
N LYS A 60 -5.01 -3.18 -1.23
CA LYS A 60 -5.41 -4.59 -1.15
C LYS A 60 -5.57 -5.22 -2.54
N LEU A 61 -6.15 -4.49 -3.49
CA LEU A 61 -6.23 -4.95 -4.88
C LEU A 61 -4.82 -5.08 -5.50
N MET A 62 -3.92 -4.14 -5.23
CA MET A 62 -2.54 -4.22 -5.71
C MET A 62 -1.80 -5.44 -5.14
N VAL A 63 -2.02 -5.80 -3.87
CA VAL A 63 -1.48 -7.06 -3.29
C VAL A 63 -2.03 -8.28 -4.02
N GLN A 64 -3.34 -8.27 -4.32
CA GLN A 64 -4.00 -9.37 -5.03
C GLN A 64 -3.38 -9.60 -6.41
N GLU A 65 -3.16 -8.52 -7.15
CA GLU A 65 -2.64 -8.55 -8.52
C GLU A 65 -1.10 -8.63 -8.58
N GLY A 66 -0.41 -8.66 -7.44
CA GLY A 66 1.06 -8.62 -7.37
C GLY A 66 1.67 -7.29 -7.85
N ALA A 67 0.86 -6.23 -7.87
CA ALA A 67 1.20 -4.90 -8.36
C ALA A 67 1.68 -3.94 -7.25
N LEU A 68 1.90 -4.42 -6.02
CA LEU A 68 2.31 -3.57 -4.89
C LEU A 68 3.67 -2.87 -5.12
N GLY A 69 4.49 -3.37 -6.03
CA GLY A 69 5.70 -2.68 -6.47
C GLY A 69 5.44 -1.34 -7.17
N LEU A 70 4.20 -1.03 -7.54
CA LEU A 70 3.80 0.21 -8.25
C LEU A 70 3.31 1.33 -7.31
N VAL A 71 3.50 1.18 -6.00
CA VAL A 71 2.99 2.15 -4.99
C VAL A 71 3.63 3.53 -5.15
N ASP A 72 4.91 3.59 -5.49
CA ASP A 72 5.63 4.85 -5.71
C ASP A 72 5.13 5.55 -6.97
N GLU A 73 4.98 4.80 -8.07
CA GLU A 73 4.46 5.31 -9.35
C GLU A 73 3.02 5.82 -9.21
N LEU A 74 2.19 5.17 -8.39
CA LEU A 74 0.84 5.63 -8.09
C LEU A 74 0.86 6.98 -7.33
N GLY A 75 1.79 7.14 -6.39
CA GLY A 75 2.00 8.40 -5.67
C GLY A 75 2.40 9.54 -6.61
N ASP A 76 3.35 9.28 -7.50
CA ASP A 76 3.83 10.23 -8.50
C ASP A 76 2.74 10.61 -9.52
N ALA A 77 1.92 9.65 -9.95
CA ALA A 77 0.82 9.90 -10.88
C ALA A 77 -0.26 10.81 -10.28
N LEU A 78 -0.49 10.73 -8.97
CA LEU A 78 -1.43 11.60 -8.25
C LEU A 78 -0.90 13.02 -8.04
N ALA A 79 0.42 13.24 -8.20
CA ALA A 79 1.06 14.54 -8.04
C ALA A 79 1.05 15.42 -9.30
N GLN A 80 0.60 14.87 -10.43
CA GLN A 80 0.48 15.55 -11.73
C GLN A 80 -0.90 16.19 -11.89
#